data_AF-A0A7R8RQZ5-F1
#
_entry.id   AF-A0A7R8RQZ5-F1
#
_cell.length_a   1.000
_cell.length_b   1.000
_cell.length_c   1.000
_cell.angle_alpha   90.00
_cell.angle_beta   90.00
_cell.angle_gamma   90.00
#
_symmetry.space_group_name_H-M   'P 1'
#
loop_
_entity.id
_entity.type
_entity.pdbx_description
1 polymer ?
#
loop_
_entity_poly.entity_id
_entity_poly.type
_entity_poly.pdbx_seq_one_letter_code
_entity_poly.pdbx_strand_id
1 'polypeptide(L)'
;MSVVGDGTERGDAGADEPGWEVDPDDEPGAVVVAAVGRQIKAWREAAGMRAAEFGAAMGYSEDLIYKVEGGRRIPRPEFMDGADGVLGAAGKLAAMKADIAEVRYPKKIRDLARLEARAVELAAYGSHNLHGLLQTEEYARALLGTRRPVLSPDELDRALAGRMARHSIFSRTPAPELSFVQEEATLRRPVGGVAVWRRQLENLLSAE
;
A
#
# COMPACT_ATOMS: atom_id res chain seq x y z
N MET A 1 -21.27 23.62 40.37
CA MET A 1 -21.54 22.17 40.32
C MET A 1 -20.43 21.54 39.51
N SER A 2 -19.56 20.78 40.18
CA SER A 2 -18.48 20.01 39.56
C SER A 2 -19.10 18.75 38.93
N VAL A 3 -18.79 18.49 37.67
CA VAL A 3 -18.98 17.15 37.09
C VAL A 3 -17.65 16.78 36.44
N VAL A 4 -16.90 15.98 37.18
CA VAL A 4 -15.72 15.27 36.72
C VAL A 4 -16.24 14.17 35.82
N GLY A 5 -16.10 14.33 34.51
CA GLY A 5 -16.25 13.26 33.54
C GLY A 5 -14.89 12.63 33.31
N ASP A 6 -14.61 11.56 34.05
CA ASP A 6 -13.65 10.54 33.62
C ASP A 6 -14.16 9.97 32.30
N GLY A 7 -13.55 10.46 31.22
CA GLY A 7 -13.62 9.85 29.91
C GLY A 7 -12.36 9.04 29.75
N THR A 8 -12.45 7.75 30.07
CA THR A 8 -11.42 6.78 29.71
C THR A 8 -11.29 6.78 28.19
N GLU A 9 -10.22 7.38 27.67
CA GLU A 9 -9.86 7.30 26.25
C GLU A 9 -9.50 5.84 25.91
N ARG A 10 -10.51 5.05 25.55
CA ARG A 10 -10.30 3.78 24.87
C ARG A 10 -10.00 4.09 23.41
N GLY A 11 -8.75 3.90 23.01
CA GLY A 11 -8.33 3.90 21.61
C GLY A 11 -9.06 2.82 20.83
N ASP A 12 -10.12 3.22 20.12
CA ASP A 12 -10.85 2.39 19.14
C ASP A 12 -10.35 2.64 17.70
N ALA A 13 -9.21 3.29 17.54
CA ALA A 13 -8.76 3.81 16.23
C ALA A 13 -8.09 2.77 15.32
N GLY A 14 -8.35 1.46 15.47
CA GLY A 14 -7.65 0.42 14.69
C GLY A 14 -8.47 -0.77 14.23
N ALA A 15 -9.73 -0.92 14.66
CA ALA A 15 -10.40 -2.21 14.59
C ALA A 15 -10.94 -2.61 13.21
N ASP A 16 -11.10 -1.69 12.24
CA ASP A 16 -11.66 -2.04 10.93
C ASP A 16 -11.36 -1.00 9.83
N GLU A 17 -10.12 -0.51 9.76
CA GLU A 17 -9.76 0.44 8.69
C GLU A 17 -9.79 -0.24 7.30
N PRO A 18 -10.56 0.27 6.32
CA PRO A 18 -10.62 -0.29 4.98
C PRO A 18 -9.26 -0.24 4.25
N GLY A 19 -9.04 -1.21 3.37
CA GLY A 19 -7.90 -1.21 2.45
C GLY A 19 -6.72 -2.15 2.76
N TRP A 20 -6.85 -3.05 3.75
CA TRP A 20 -5.90 -4.17 3.97
C TRP A 20 -6.60 -5.54 3.88
N GLU A 21 -7.73 -5.60 3.18
CA GLU A 21 -8.37 -6.85 2.81
C GLU A 21 -7.56 -7.53 1.71
N VAL A 22 -7.61 -8.87 1.71
CA VAL A 22 -7.02 -9.65 0.63
C VAL A 22 -7.91 -9.55 -0.60
N ASP A 23 -7.32 -9.22 -1.75
CA ASP A 23 -8.02 -9.19 -3.04
C ASP A 23 -8.49 -10.62 -3.39
N PRO A 24 -9.80 -10.88 -3.52
CA PRO A 24 -10.32 -12.22 -3.78
C PRO A 24 -9.90 -12.79 -5.14
N ASP A 25 -9.54 -11.93 -6.10
CA ASP A 25 -9.07 -12.34 -7.43
C ASP A 25 -7.54 -12.60 -7.47
N ASP A 26 -6.87 -12.45 -6.33
CA ASP A 26 -5.44 -12.60 -6.15
C ASP A 26 -5.07 -13.86 -5.36
N GLU A 27 -5.35 -15.01 -5.97
CA GLU A 27 -5.06 -16.32 -5.39
C GLU A 27 -3.60 -16.48 -4.89
N PRO A 28 -2.55 -16.04 -5.64
CA PRO A 28 -1.18 -16.11 -5.13
C PRO A 28 -0.95 -15.21 -3.90
N GLY A 29 -1.50 -13.99 -3.90
CA GLY A 29 -1.40 -13.08 -2.75
C GLY A 29 -2.13 -13.63 -1.52
N ALA A 30 -3.33 -14.17 -1.71
CA ALA A 30 -4.11 -14.82 -0.66
C ALA A 30 -3.35 -16.00 -0.03
N VAL A 31 -2.65 -16.80 -0.84
CA VAL A 31 -1.83 -17.91 -0.34
C VAL A 31 -0.68 -17.43 0.53
N VAL A 32 0.02 -16.36 0.14
CA VAL A 32 1.12 -15.78 0.94
C VAL A 32 0.58 -15.24 2.27
N VAL A 33 -0.51 -14.46 2.24
CA VAL A 33 -1.11 -13.88 3.46
C VAL A 33 -1.61 -14.98 4.39
N ALA A 34 -2.24 -16.02 3.87
CA ALA A 34 -2.66 -17.18 4.66
C ALA A 34 -1.47 -17.97 5.21
N ALA A 35 -0.35 -18.08 4.47
CA ALA A 35 0.85 -18.74 4.94
C ALA A 35 1.47 -17.97 6.12
N VAL A 36 1.58 -16.65 6.03
CA VAL A 36 2.07 -15.81 7.12
C VAL A 36 1.12 -15.85 8.32
N GLY A 37 -0.20 -15.79 8.10
CA GLY A 37 -1.20 -15.97 9.15
C GLY A 37 -1.05 -17.29 9.92
N ARG A 38 -0.80 -18.40 9.20
CA ARG A 38 -0.50 -19.70 9.81
C ARG A 38 0.79 -19.70 10.62
N GLN A 39 1.83 -19.00 10.15
CA GLN A 39 3.05 -18.84 10.93
C GLN A 39 2.74 -18.07 12.22
N ILE A 40 2.16 -16.87 12.16
CA ILE A 40 1.80 -16.09 13.35
C ILE A 40 1.03 -16.94 14.38
N LYS A 41 0.03 -17.69 13.93
CA LYS A 41 -0.72 -18.64 14.76
C LYS A 41 0.17 -19.69 15.43
N ALA A 42 1.07 -20.31 14.68
CA ALA A 42 1.99 -21.32 15.20
C ALA A 42 2.93 -20.77 16.28
N TRP A 43 3.46 -19.55 16.10
CA TRP A 43 4.28 -18.90 17.15
C TRP A 43 3.45 -18.52 18.36
N ARG A 44 2.20 -18.04 18.16
CA ARG A 44 1.30 -17.73 19.28
C ARG A 44 1.00 -18.98 20.12
N GLU A 45 0.68 -20.09 19.47
CA GLU A 45 0.40 -21.36 20.15
C GLU A 45 1.65 -21.92 20.85
N ALA A 46 2.84 -21.80 20.22
CA ALA A 46 4.10 -22.19 20.84
C ALA A 46 4.44 -21.33 22.08
N ALA A 47 4.04 -20.05 22.09
CA ALA A 47 4.15 -19.17 23.25
C ALA A 47 3.06 -19.42 24.31
N GLY A 48 2.13 -20.36 24.08
CA GLY A 48 1.05 -20.70 25.01
C GLY A 48 -0.05 -19.64 25.12
N MET A 49 -0.11 -18.69 24.19
CA MET A 49 -1.05 -17.57 24.24
C MET A 49 -2.35 -17.88 23.51
N ARG A 50 -3.48 -17.50 24.09
CA ARG A 50 -4.78 -17.46 23.38
C ARG A 50 -4.84 -16.25 22.45
N ALA A 51 -5.70 -16.31 21.42
CA ALA A 51 -5.88 -15.20 20.49
C ALA A 51 -6.28 -13.89 21.21
N ALA A 52 -7.15 -13.96 22.21
CA ALA A 52 -7.53 -12.81 23.03
C ALA A 52 -6.37 -12.21 23.84
N GLU A 53 -5.50 -13.04 24.40
CA GLU A 53 -4.32 -12.61 25.18
C GLU A 53 -3.28 -11.97 24.28
N PHE A 54 -3.06 -12.54 23.10
CA PHE A 54 -2.18 -11.97 22.08
C PHE A 54 -2.72 -10.64 21.55
N GLY A 55 -4.03 -10.57 21.25
CA GLY A 55 -4.70 -9.33 20.88
C GLY A 55 -4.50 -8.25 21.94
N ALA A 56 -4.77 -8.56 23.21
CA ALA A 56 -4.58 -7.63 24.32
C ALA A 56 -3.13 -7.15 24.46
N ALA A 57 -2.14 -8.05 24.33
CA ALA A 57 -0.72 -7.71 24.36
C ALA A 57 -0.30 -6.80 23.19
N MET A 58 -0.94 -6.96 22.03
CA MET A 58 -0.68 -6.18 20.83
C MET A 58 -1.53 -4.89 20.72
N GLY A 59 -2.50 -4.68 21.61
CA GLY A 59 -3.46 -3.57 21.51
C GLY A 59 -4.52 -3.76 20.41
N TYR A 60 -4.83 -5.00 20.03
CA TYR A 60 -5.80 -5.35 18.98
C TYR A 60 -6.93 -6.24 19.51
N SER A 61 -8.07 -6.24 18.81
CA SER A 61 -9.19 -7.12 19.14
C SER A 61 -8.88 -8.58 18.80
N GLU A 62 -9.51 -9.52 19.53
CA GLU A 62 -9.41 -10.95 19.23
C GLU A 62 -9.87 -11.27 17.79
N ASP A 63 -10.90 -10.59 17.30
CA ASP A 63 -11.40 -10.74 15.92
C ASP A 63 -10.34 -10.38 14.87
N LEU A 64 -9.59 -9.29 15.08
CA LEU A 64 -8.51 -8.92 14.17
C LEU A 64 -7.40 -9.99 14.13
N ILE A 65 -7.08 -10.57 15.29
CA ILE A 65 -6.12 -11.69 15.37
C ILE A 65 -6.62 -12.87 14.52
N TYR A 66 -7.88 -13.28 14.65
CA TYR A 66 -8.42 -14.37 13.82
C TYR A 66 -8.43 -14.04 12.32
N LYS A 67 -8.76 -12.80 11.95
CA LYS A 67 -8.73 -12.35 10.55
C LYS A 67 -7.30 -12.41 9.97
N VAL A 68 -6.30 -11.99 10.74
CA VAL A 68 -4.89 -12.05 10.36
C VAL A 68 -4.40 -13.50 10.26
N GLU A 69 -4.62 -14.31 11.30
CA GLU A 69 -4.19 -15.72 11.32
C GLU A 69 -4.87 -16.56 10.24
N GLY A 70 -6.13 -16.25 9.94
CA GLY A 70 -6.91 -16.87 8.88
C GLY A 70 -6.58 -16.36 7.48
N GLY A 71 -5.67 -15.39 7.34
CA GLY A 71 -5.26 -14.84 6.06
C GLY A 71 -6.31 -13.97 5.36
N ARG A 72 -7.32 -13.48 6.09
CA ARG A 72 -8.36 -12.57 5.56
C ARG A 72 -7.96 -11.10 5.64
N ARG A 73 -6.97 -10.80 6.47
CA ARG A 73 -6.41 -9.46 6.68
C ARG A 73 -4.91 -9.48 6.44
N ILE A 74 -4.42 -8.58 5.60
CA ILE A 74 -3.00 -8.38 5.36
C ILE A 74 -2.40 -7.71 6.63
N PRO A 75 -1.44 -8.33 7.32
CA PRO A 75 -0.83 -7.74 8.51
C PRO A 75 -0.08 -6.45 8.19
N ARG A 76 -0.20 -5.44 9.06
CA ARG A 76 0.58 -4.21 8.95
C ARG A 76 2.05 -4.47 9.32
N PRO A 77 3.02 -3.72 8.77
CA PRO A 77 4.43 -3.84 9.18
C PRO A 77 4.63 -3.73 10.69
N GLU A 78 3.93 -2.79 11.35
CA GLU A 78 4.00 -2.57 12.79
C GLU A 78 3.41 -3.74 13.57
N PHE A 79 2.37 -4.39 13.02
CA PHE A 79 1.84 -5.63 13.58
C PHE A 79 2.90 -6.75 13.53
N MET A 80 3.62 -6.89 12.43
CA MET A 80 4.66 -7.92 12.28
C MET A 80 5.80 -7.70 13.27
N ASP A 81 6.24 -6.46 13.46
CA ASP A 81 7.29 -6.11 14.42
C ASP A 81 6.85 -6.35 15.87
N GLY A 82 5.63 -5.92 16.22
CA GLY A 82 5.08 -6.18 17.55
C GLY A 82 4.87 -7.68 17.81
N ALA A 83 4.36 -8.42 16.83
CA ALA A 83 4.15 -9.86 16.93
C ALA A 83 5.48 -10.60 17.13
N ASP A 84 6.54 -10.19 16.45
CA ASP A 84 7.88 -10.76 16.63
C ASP A 84 8.37 -10.60 18.07
N GLY A 85 8.20 -9.40 18.64
CA GLY A 85 8.57 -9.09 20.01
C GLY A 85 7.74 -9.83 21.05
N VAL A 86 6.41 -9.79 20.93
CA VAL A 86 5.48 -10.43 21.89
C VAL A 86 5.61 -11.95 21.88
N LEU A 87 5.77 -12.54 20.70
CA LEU A 87 5.86 -13.99 20.54
C LEU A 87 7.30 -14.53 20.63
N GLY A 88 8.29 -13.66 20.83
CA GLY A 88 9.70 -14.06 20.94
C GLY A 88 10.22 -14.73 19.67
N ALA A 89 9.79 -14.28 18.49
CA ALA A 89 10.11 -14.93 17.23
C ALA A 89 11.54 -14.68 16.73
N ALA A 90 12.31 -13.84 17.42
CA ALA A 90 13.74 -13.57 17.16
C ALA A 90 14.00 -13.08 15.72
N GLY A 91 13.19 -12.14 15.25
CA GLY A 91 13.27 -11.49 13.95
C GLY A 91 12.63 -12.28 12.80
N LYS A 92 12.14 -13.51 13.04
CA LYS A 92 11.59 -14.38 11.98
C LYS A 92 10.26 -13.87 11.45
N LEU A 93 9.39 -13.34 12.30
CA LEU A 93 8.13 -12.74 11.86
C LEU A 93 8.40 -11.38 11.22
N ALA A 94 9.30 -10.58 11.79
CA ALA A 94 9.70 -9.30 11.20
C ALA A 94 10.32 -9.46 9.80
N ALA A 95 11.06 -10.55 9.53
CA ALA A 95 11.63 -10.84 8.21
C ALA A 95 10.57 -11.07 7.12
N MET A 96 9.40 -11.65 7.48
CA MET A 96 8.29 -11.91 6.55
C MET A 96 7.58 -10.64 6.07
N LYS A 97 7.94 -9.46 6.61
CA LYS A 97 7.42 -8.16 6.13
C LYS A 97 7.67 -7.96 4.63
N ALA A 98 8.77 -8.45 4.09
CA ALA A 98 9.08 -8.35 2.66
C ALA A 98 8.07 -9.11 1.80
N ASP A 99 7.72 -10.34 2.22
CA ASP A 99 6.75 -11.19 1.52
C ASP A 99 5.34 -10.57 1.54
N ILE A 100 4.95 -9.97 2.67
CA ILE A 100 3.66 -9.29 2.81
C ILE A 100 3.64 -7.96 2.04
N ALA A 101 4.76 -7.23 2.01
CA ALA A 101 4.86 -5.94 1.33
C ALA A 101 4.57 -6.06 -0.17
N GLU A 102 4.97 -7.16 -0.81
CA GLU A 102 4.60 -7.40 -2.20
C GLU A 102 3.08 -7.54 -2.35
N VAL A 103 2.43 -8.37 -1.54
CA VAL A 103 0.98 -8.66 -1.63
C VAL A 103 0.11 -7.44 -1.30
N ARG A 104 0.65 -6.50 -0.52
CA ARG A 104 -0.02 -5.23 -0.16
C ARG A 104 -0.50 -4.43 -1.38
N TYR A 105 0.15 -4.57 -2.54
CA TYR A 105 -0.28 -3.89 -3.76
C TYR A 105 -1.34 -4.70 -4.49
N PRO A 106 -2.42 -4.06 -4.99
CA PRO A 106 -3.42 -4.71 -5.83
C PRO A 106 -2.78 -5.54 -6.96
N LYS A 107 -3.34 -6.72 -7.25
CA LYS A 107 -2.80 -7.66 -8.26
C LYS A 107 -2.45 -6.97 -9.59
N LYS A 108 -3.35 -6.14 -10.10
CA LYS A 108 -3.14 -5.37 -11.36
C LYS A 108 -1.88 -4.49 -11.32
N ILE A 109 -1.56 -3.91 -10.16
CA ILE A 109 -0.35 -3.09 -10.00
C ILE A 109 0.89 -3.98 -10.00
N ARG A 110 0.85 -5.15 -9.37
CA ARG A 110 1.97 -6.10 -9.35
C ARG A 110 2.20 -6.74 -10.71
N ASP A 111 1.14 -7.11 -11.41
CA ASP A 111 1.22 -7.64 -12.77
C ASP A 111 1.80 -6.60 -13.72
N LEU A 112 1.37 -5.34 -13.60
CA LEU A 112 1.94 -4.23 -14.34
C LEU A 112 3.44 -4.07 -14.05
N ALA A 113 3.85 -4.07 -12.78
CA ALA A 113 5.26 -3.98 -12.41
C ALA A 113 6.10 -5.14 -12.98
N ARG A 114 5.56 -6.37 -12.98
CA ARG A 114 6.21 -7.56 -13.59
C ARG A 114 6.29 -7.48 -15.12
N LEU A 115 5.32 -6.85 -15.76
CA LEU A 115 5.35 -6.58 -17.20
C LEU A 115 6.38 -5.50 -17.51
N GLU A 116 6.35 -4.38 -16.78
CA GLU A 116 7.33 -3.29 -16.91
C GLU A 116 8.76 -3.75 -16.67
N ALA A 117 8.99 -4.65 -15.70
CA ALA A 117 10.31 -5.21 -15.43
C ALA A 117 10.91 -5.99 -16.61
N ARG A 118 10.06 -6.55 -17.49
CA ARG A 118 10.47 -7.36 -18.66
C ARG A 118 10.23 -6.67 -20.00
N ALA A 119 9.56 -5.52 -20.00
CA ALA A 119 9.21 -4.80 -21.21
C ALA A 119 10.47 -4.37 -21.96
N VAL A 120 10.49 -4.55 -23.28
CA VAL A 120 11.51 -3.97 -24.17
C VAL A 120 11.05 -2.63 -24.75
N GLU A 121 9.74 -2.40 -24.77
CA GLU A 121 9.08 -1.18 -25.22
C GLU A 121 7.83 -0.93 -24.36
N LEU A 122 7.54 0.35 -24.07
CA LEU A 122 6.29 0.82 -23.49
C LEU A 122 5.81 2.03 -24.30
N ALA A 123 4.71 1.84 -25.03
CA ALA A 123 4.00 2.90 -25.72
C ALA A 123 2.66 3.16 -25.02
N ALA A 124 2.39 4.42 -24.67
CA ALA A 124 1.17 4.81 -23.97
C ALA A 124 0.49 6.00 -24.65
N TYR A 125 -0.84 5.90 -24.79
CA TYR A 125 -1.70 6.99 -25.24
C TYR A 125 -2.56 7.49 -24.07
N GLY A 126 -2.47 8.77 -23.74
CA GLY A 126 -3.23 9.40 -22.66
C GLY A 126 -4.17 10.50 -23.14
N SER A 127 -5.47 10.31 -22.93
CA SER A 127 -6.53 11.27 -23.33
C SER A 127 -7.07 12.12 -22.19
N HIS A 128 -6.97 11.64 -20.95
CA HIS A 128 -7.69 12.26 -19.82
C HIS A 128 -6.79 12.87 -18.75
N ASN A 129 -5.66 12.25 -18.44
CA ASN A 129 -4.70 12.75 -17.46
C ASN A 129 -3.29 12.47 -17.96
N LEU A 130 -2.31 13.23 -17.44
CA LEU A 130 -0.91 12.90 -17.68
C LEU A 130 -0.62 11.43 -17.33
N HIS A 131 0.18 10.75 -18.14
CA HIS A 131 0.52 9.35 -17.89
C HIS A 131 1.27 9.23 -16.56
N GLY A 132 1.00 8.18 -15.78
CA GLY A 132 1.48 8.06 -14.40
C GLY A 132 3.01 8.11 -14.23
N LEU A 133 3.76 7.60 -15.20
CA LEU A 133 5.23 7.64 -15.23
C LEU A 133 5.79 9.05 -15.47
N LEU A 134 4.97 9.96 -15.98
CA LEU A 134 5.37 11.33 -16.28
C LEU A 134 5.03 12.29 -15.13
N GLN A 135 4.42 11.79 -14.05
CA GLN A 135 3.88 12.64 -12.98
C GLN A 135 4.92 12.94 -11.92
N THR A 136 4.95 14.16 -11.39
CA THR A 136 5.63 14.44 -10.11
C THR A 136 4.79 13.88 -8.96
N GLU A 137 5.42 13.70 -7.80
CA GLU A 137 4.73 13.19 -6.61
C GLU A 137 3.53 14.07 -6.22
N GLU A 138 3.67 15.40 -6.26
CA GLU A 138 2.58 16.29 -5.86
C GLU A 138 1.43 16.31 -6.86
N TYR A 139 1.72 16.21 -8.16
CA TYR A 139 0.70 16.08 -9.18
C TYR A 139 -0.05 14.75 -9.04
N ALA A 140 0.70 13.65 -8.86
CA ALA A 140 0.13 12.33 -8.62
C ALA A 140 -0.77 12.30 -7.38
N ARG A 141 -0.31 12.88 -6.26
CA ARG A 141 -1.07 12.99 -5.00
C ARG A 141 -2.37 13.76 -5.22
N ALA A 142 -2.29 14.92 -5.88
CA ALA A 142 -3.46 15.73 -6.18
C ALA A 142 -4.46 14.99 -7.08
N LEU A 143 -3.99 14.31 -8.13
CA LEU A 143 -4.83 13.54 -9.04
C LEU A 143 -5.52 12.37 -8.32
N LEU A 144 -4.77 11.58 -7.55
CA LEU A 144 -5.30 10.45 -6.78
C LEU A 144 -6.34 10.92 -5.75
N GLY A 145 -6.15 12.09 -5.15
CA GLY A 145 -7.10 12.71 -4.23
C GLY A 145 -8.45 13.10 -4.85
N THR A 146 -8.54 13.18 -6.20
CA THR A 146 -9.81 13.45 -6.89
C THR A 146 -10.67 12.20 -7.11
N ARG A 147 -10.11 11.00 -6.90
CA ARG A 147 -10.80 9.72 -7.12
C ARG A 147 -12.09 9.64 -6.30
N ARG A 148 -13.11 9.02 -6.90
CA ARG A 148 -14.37 8.67 -6.23
C ARG A 148 -14.67 7.17 -6.39
N PRO A 149 -15.07 6.45 -5.32
CA PRO A 149 -15.11 6.87 -3.92
C PRO A 149 -13.74 7.35 -3.40
N VAL A 150 -13.77 8.17 -2.35
CA VAL A 150 -12.55 8.78 -1.79
C VAL A 150 -11.71 7.69 -1.17
N LEU A 151 -10.41 7.72 -1.46
CA LEU A 151 -9.42 6.86 -0.80
C LEU A 151 -9.21 7.34 0.64
N SER A 152 -9.07 6.42 1.58
CA SER A 152 -8.54 6.78 2.90
C SER A 152 -7.12 7.36 2.77
N PRO A 153 -6.63 8.15 3.74
CA PRO A 153 -5.26 8.68 3.70
C PRO A 153 -4.21 7.59 3.45
N ASP A 154 -4.35 6.48 4.17
CA ASP A 154 -3.54 5.26 4.06
C ASP A 154 -3.56 4.65 2.64
N GLU A 155 -4.73 4.59 2.01
CA GLU A 155 -4.88 4.06 0.65
C GLU A 155 -4.28 5.00 -0.40
N LEU A 156 -4.44 6.30 -0.21
CA LEU A 156 -3.87 7.32 -1.09
C LEU A 156 -2.35 7.27 -1.07
N ASP A 157 -1.74 7.21 0.12
CA ASP A 157 -0.29 7.13 0.27
C ASP A 157 0.26 5.83 -0.34
N ARG A 158 -0.44 4.71 -0.20
CA ARG A 158 -0.09 3.45 -0.89
C ARG A 158 -0.13 3.59 -2.40
N ALA A 159 -1.21 4.17 -2.94
CA ALA A 159 -1.37 4.36 -4.38
C ALA A 159 -0.32 5.31 -4.95
N LEU A 160 0.05 6.34 -4.20
CA LEU A 160 1.11 7.28 -4.55
C LEU A 160 2.47 6.59 -4.55
N ALA A 161 2.81 5.87 -3.47
CA ALA A 161 4.07 5.12 -3.37
C ALA A 161 4.21 4.11 -4.51
N GLY A 162 3.14 3.36 -4.82
CA GLY A 162 3.14 2.42 -5.95
C GLY A 162 3.32 3.12 -7.30
N ARG A 163 2.78 4.34 -7.48
CA ARG A 163 2.99 5.12 -8.70
C ARG A 163 4.42 5.61 -8.83
N MET A 164 5.00 6.15 -7.77
CA MET A 164 6.38 6.66 -7.77
C MET A 164 7.40 5.53 -7.90
N ALA A 165 7.15 4.36 -7.31
CA ALA A 165 8.03 3.19 -7.45
C ALA A 165 8.22 2.77 -8.92
N ARG A 166 7.23 3.01 -9.79
CA ARG A 166 7.32 2.70 -11.23
C ARG A 166 8.34 3.57 -11.97
N HIS A 167 8.77 4.72 -11.42
CA HIS A 167 9.81 5.55 -12.03
C HIS A 167 11.17 4.84 -12.12
N SER A 168 11.36 3.74 -11.39
CA SER A 168 12.52 2.84 -11.56
C SER A 168 12.70 2.32 -12.99
N ILE A 169 11.65 2.34 -13.83
CA ILE A 169 11.76 1.98 -15.24
C ILE A 169 12.74 2.88 -16.01
N PHE A 170 12.88 4.16 -15.63
CA PHE A 170 13.79 5.11 -16.28
C PHE A 170 15.26 4.85 -15.95
N SER A 171 15.56 4.22 -14.80
CA SER A 171 16.92 3.91 -14.37
C SER A 171 17.32 2.45 -14.63
N ARG A 172 16.44 1.65 -15.23
CA ARG A 172 16.69 0.24 -15.55
C ARG A 172 17.75 0.10 -16.65
N THR A 173 18.57 -0.95 -16.59
CA THR A 173 19.51 -1.32 -17.66
C THR A 173 19.30 -2.77 -18.10
N PRO A 174 19.05 -3.05 -19.41
CA PRO A 174 18.79 -2.08 -20.46
C PRO A 174 17.46 -1.35 -20.26
N ALA A 175 17.44 -0.04 -20.54
CA ALA A 175 16.22 0.76 -20.49
C ALA A 175 15.28 0.30 -21.63
N PRO A 176 13.96 0.21 -21.38
CA PRO A 176 13.00 -0.03 -22.46
C PRO A 176 12.88 1.22 -23.34
N GLU A 177 12.47 1.04 -24.59
CA GLU A 177 12.01 2.16 -25.41
C GLU A 177 10.69 2.70 -24.83
N LEU A 178 10.61 4.01 -24.59
CA LEU A 178 9.45 4.65 -23.95
C LEU A 178 8.85 5.68 -24.90
N SER A 179 7.55 5.55 -25.20
CA SER A 179 6.81 6.50 -26.04
C SER A 179 5.50 6.90 -25.38
N PHE A 180 5.26 8.21 -25.31
CA PHE A 180 4.07 8.78 -24.69
C PHE A 180 3.38 9.75 -25.64
N VAL A 181 2.18 9.38 -26.09
CA VAL A 181 1.31 10.27 -26.87
C VAL A 181 0.26 10.85 -25.92
N GLN A 182 0.24 12.17 -25.79
CA GLN A 182 -0.59 12.88 -24.82
C GLN A 182 -1.52 13.85 -25.54
N GLU A 183 -2.83 13.73 -25.32
CA GLU A 183 -3.76 14.73 -25.80
C GLU A 183 -3.54 16.06 -25.09
N GLU A 184 -3.69 17.17 -25.81
CA GLU A 184 -3.52 18.53 -25.29
C GLU A 184 -4.40 18.79 -24.04
N ALA A 185 -5.58 18.16 -23.98
CA ALA A 185 -6.47 18.25 -22.83
C ALA A 185 -5.80 17.84 -21.51
N THR A 186 -4.85 16.89 -21.56
CA THR A 186 -4.09 16.44 -20.38
C THR A 186 -3.10 17.50 -19.89
N LEU A 187 -2.65 18.39 -20.77
CA LEU A 187 -1.74 19.51 -20.50
C LEU A 187 -2.46 20.83 -20.19
N ARG A 188 -3.80 20.85 -20.23
CA ARG A 188 -4.59 22.05 -19.93
C ARG A 188 -5.34 21.99 -18.61
N ARG A 189 -5.21 20.89 -17.86
CA ARG A 189 -5.91 20.68 -16.59
C ARG A 189 -4.97 20.95 -15.40
N PRO A 190 -5.16 22.04 -14.64
CA PRO A 190 -4.27 22.40 -13.53
C PRO A 190 -4.57 21.59 -12.26
N VAL A 191 -4.34 20.28 -12.32
CA VAL A 191 -4.53 19.39 -11.16
C VAL A 191 -3.56 19.78 -10.04
N GLY A 192 -4.06 19.89 -8.81
CA GLY A 192 -3.28 20.32 -7.65
C GLY A 192 -3.04 21.84 -7.57
N GLY A 193 -3.65 22.62 -8.45
CA GLY A 193 -3.50 24.07 -8.50
C GLY A 193 -2.26 24.54 -9.28
N VAL A 194 -2.15 25.85 -9.49
CA VAL A 194 -1.17 26.46 -10.42
C VAL A 194 0.28 26.11 -10.07
N ALA A 195 0.64 26.05 -8.79
CA ALA A 195 2.00 25.76 -8.37
C ALA A 195 2.42 24.31 -8.66
N VAL A 196 1.55 23.34 -8.35
CA VAL A 196 1.76 21.91 -8.67
C VAL A 196 1.80 21.72 -10.18
N TRP A 197 0.88 22.38 -10.89
CA TRP A 197 0.80 22.29 -12.34
C TRP A 197 2.06 22.82 -13.04
N ARG A 198 2.59 23.96 -12.58
CA ARG A 198 3.85 24.50 -13.09
C ARG A 198 5.00 23.51 -12.92
N ARG A 199 5.20 22.96 -11.71
CA ARG A 199 6.27 21.97 -11.45
C ARG A 199 6.12 20.72 -12.30
N GLN A 200 4.89 20.27 -12.51
CA GLN A 200 4.60 19.16 -13.39
C GLN A 200 5.00 19.43 -14.84
N LEU A 201 4.72 20.63 -15.36
CA LEU A 201 5.14 21.02 -16.71
C LEU A 201 6.66 21.19 -16.82
N GLU A 202 7.30 21.77 -15.81
CA GLU A 202 8.76 21.87 -15.73
C GLU A 202 9.43 20.49 -15.76
N ASN A 203 8.87 19.51 -15.04
CA ASN A 203 9.35 18.12 -15.06
C ASN A 203 9.31 17.49 -16.46
N LEU A 204 8.27 17.79 -17.25
CA LEU A 204 8.17 17.30 -18.64
C LEU A 204 9.23 17.94 -19.55
N LEU A 205 9.64 19.18 -19.26
CA LEU A 205 10.67 19.88 -20.04
C LEU A 205 12.09 19.42 -19.68
N SER A 206 12.31 18.93 -18.45
CA SER A 206 13.61 18.45 -18.00
C SER A 206 13.91 16.99 -18.36
N ALA A 207 12.95 16.28 -18.94
CA ALA A 207 13.14 14.92 -19.42
C ALA A 207 13.81 14.97 -20.81
N GLU A 208 15.15 15.01 -20.83
CA GLU A 208 15.97 14.71 -22.01
C GLU A 208 16.28 13.21 -22.12
#